data_AF-A0A6P5RZL0-F1
#
_entry.id   AF-A0A6P5RZL0-F1
#
_cell.length_a   1.000
_cell.length_b   1.000
_cell.length_c   1.000
_cell.angle_alpha   90.00
_cell.angle_beta   90.00
_cell.angle_gamma   90.00
#
_symmetry.space_group_name_H-M   'P 1'
#
loop_
_entity.id
_entity.type
_entity.pdbx_description
1 polymer ?
#
loop_
_entity_poly.entity_id
_entity_poly.type
_entity_poly.pdbx_seq_one_letter_code
_entity_poly.pdbx_strand_id
1 'polypeptide(L)'
;MASTIVNVGPIQGLDYVGLRPAKPLKLNSGRIQIKTRPQRLFTVRASDGDGPIGKTRLSDAECEAAVVAGNAPHAPPAPPKPAAPAGTPVVPLLPINRRPRRNRRSPALRSAFQETSLSPANFVYPLFIHEGQEDTPIGAMPGCYRLGWRHGLVEEVSKARDVGVNGIVLFPKVPDALKNSTGDEAYNDNGLVPRAIRLLKDKYPDLVIYTDVALDPYSSDGHDGIVREDGVILNDETVHQLCKQAVAQARAGADVVSPSDMMDGRVGAIRTALDAEGFQHVSIMSYTAKYASSFYGPFREALDSNPRFGDKKTYQMNPANYREALIEAREDESEGADILLVKPGLPYLDIIRLLRDSSPLPIAAYQVSGEYSMIKAGGVLKMIDEEKVMMESLMCLRRAGADVILTYFALQAARSLCGEKR
;
A
#
# COMPACT_ATOMS: atom_id res chain seq x y z
N MET A 1 58.55 12.64 -9.23
CA MET A 1 58.97 11.25 -8.98
C MET A 1 57.86 10.54 -8.21
N ALA A 2 57.37 9.45 -8.80
CA ALA A 2 56.50 8.38 -8.32
C ALA A 2 55.45 8.67 -7.23
N SER A 3 54.18 8.70 -7.67
CA SER A 3 52.98 8.44 -6.87
C SER A 3 52.84 6.94 -6.59
N THR A 4 52.65 6.56 -5.33
CA THR A 4 52.33 5.17 -4.96
C THR A 4 50.82 4.94 -5.11
N ILE A 5 50.47 4.13 -6.10
CA ILE A 5 49.11 3.62 -6.33
C ILE A 5 48.89 2.46 -5.36
N VAL A 6 47.91 2.56 -4.47
CA VAL A 6 47.43 1.42 -3.69
C VAL A 6 46.35 0.73 -4.50
N ASN A 7 46.68 -0.45 -5.00
CA ASN A 7 45.80 -1.32 -5.75
C ASN A 7 44.87 -2.04 -4.75
N VAL A 8 43.60 -1.66 -4.70
CA VAL A 8 42.59 -2.36 -3.89
C VAL A 8 42.02 -3.48 -4.76
N GLY A 9 42.47 -4.71 -4.50
CA GLY A 9 41.94 -5.91 -5.13
C GLY A 9 40.45 -6.15 -4.78
N PRO A 10 39.78 -7.09 -5.49
CA PRO A 10 38.36 -7.33 -5.29
C PRO A 10 38.09 -7.82 -3.87
N ILE A 11 37.10 -7.21 -3.23
CA ILE A 11 36.61 -7.58 -1.90
C ILE A 11 36.12 -9.03 -1.96
N GLN A 12 36.90 -9.93 -1.37
CA GLN A 12 36.51 -11.31 -1.13
C GLN A 12 35.32 -11.33 -0.17
N GLY A 13 34.36 -12.21 -0.47
CA GLY A 13 33.08 -12.31 0.22
C GLY A 13 33.24 -12.50 1.73
N LEU A 14 32.48 -11.71 2.47
CA LEU A 14 32.22 -11.97 3.88
C LEU A 14 31.32 -13.21 3.96
N ASP A 15 31.92 -14.33 4.35
CA ASP A 15 31.22 -15.57 4.68
C ASP A 15 30.37 -15.35 5.95
N TYR A 16 29.06 -15.18 5.76
CA TYR A 16 28.11 -15.30 6.86
C TYR A 16 27.97 -16.78 7.24
N VAL A 17 28.42 -17.13 8.44
CA VAL A 17 28.26 -18.46 9.02
C VAL A 17 26.77 -18.77 9.18
N GLY A 18 26.22 -19.67 8.35
CA GLY A 18 24.87 -20.20 8.58
C GLY A 18 24.05 -20.72 7.40
N LEU A 19 24.50 -20.68 6.14
CA LEU A 19 23.70 -21.16 5.01
C LEU A 19 24.56 -21.97 4.02
N ARG A 20 24.13 -23.21 3.72
CA ARG A 20 24.77 -24.03 2.67
C ARG A 20 24.48 -23.42 1.29
N PRO A 21 25.45 -23.37 0.37
CA PRO A 21 25.22 -22.86 -0.98
C PRO A 21 24.29 -23.80 -1.77
N ALA A 22 23.20 -23.24 -2.30
CA ALA A 22 22.28 -23.94 -3.18
C ALA A 22 22.89 -24.07 -4.60
N LYS A 23 22.79 -25.26 -5.21
CA LYS A 23 23.21 -25.52 -6.60
C LYS A 23 22.30 -24.78 -7.59
N PRO A 24 22.82 -24.34 -8.75
CA PRO A 24 22.02 -23.66 -9.77
C PRO A 24 21.08 -24.64 -10.49
N LEU A 25 19.78 -24.32 -10.53
CA LEU A 25 18.79 -25.00 -11.38
C LEU A 25 18.82 -24.39 -12.79
N LYS A 26 19.01 -25.24 -13.81
CA LYS A 26 18.80 -24.90 -15.21
C LYS A 26 17.30 -24.81 -15.50
N LEU A 27 16.81 -23.65 -15.97
CA LEU A 27 15.47 -23.51 -16.53
C LEU A 27 15.46 -23.98 -17.99
N ASN A 28 14.60 -24.94 -18.32
CA ASN A 28 14.20 -25.24 -19.69
C ASN A 28 12.90 -24.51 -20.01
N SER A 29 12.87 -23.83 -21.15
CA SER A 29 11.72 -23.13 -21.72
C SER A 29 10.74 -24.12 -22.36
N GLY A 30 9.53 -24.20 -21.81
CA GLY A 30 8.39 -24.91 -22.40
C GLY A 30 7.22 -23.96 -22.62
N ARG A 31 6.68 -23.93 -23.85
CA ARG A 31 5.50 -23.13 -24.25
C ARG A 31 4.25 -23.57 -23.47
N ILE A 32 3.54 -22.60 -22.89
CA ILE A 32 2.23 -22.81 -22.23
C ILE A 32 1.12 -22.44 -23.21
N GLN A 33 0.23 -23.40 -23.52
CA GLN A 33 -1.05 -23.16 -24.18
C GLN A 33 -2.11 -22.79 -23.13
N ILE A 34 -2.75 -21.64 -23.29
CA ILE A 34 -3.84 -21.17 -22.45
C ILE A 34 -5.15 -21.83 -22.93
N LYS A 35 -5.80 -22.61 -22.08
CA LYS A 35 -7.20 -23.02 -22.25
C LYS A 35 -8.06 -22.28 -21.23
N THR A 36 -9.02 -21.50 -21.72
CA THR A 36 -10.08 -20.86 -20.94
C THR A 36 -10.98 -21.91 -20.28
N ARG A 37 -11.30 -21.73 -18.99
CA ARG A 37 -12.30 -22.52 -18.26
C ARG A 37 -13.35 -21.59 -17.66
N PRO A 38 -14.65 -21.97 -17.67
CA PRO A 38 -15.71 -21.14 -17.13
C PRO A 38 -15.68 -21.15 -15.60
N GLN A 39 -16.09 -20.03 -15.01
CA GLN A 39 -16.19 -19.77 -13.57
C GLN A 39 -16.97 -20.88 -12.85
N ARG A 40 -16.37 -21.48 -11.82
CA ARG A 40 -17.06 -22.37 -10.88
C ARG A 40 -17.39 -21.60 -9.60
N LEU A 41 -18.68 -21.47 -9.30
CA LEU A 41 -19.19 -21.13 -7.98
C LEU A 41 -18.59 -22.10 -6.95
N PHE A 42 -17.87 -21.58 -5.96
CA PHE A 42 -17.36 -22.38 -4.84
C PHE A 42 -18.49 -22.66 -3.84
N THR A 43 -19.08 -23.84 -3.92
CA THR A 43 -19.83 -24.42 -2.81
C THR A 43 -18.83 -25.08 -1.86
N VAL A 44 -18.75 -24.61 -0.61
CA VAL A 44 -17.90 -25.23 0.42
C VAL A 44 -18.47 -26.60 0.75
N ARG A 45 -17.91 -27.66 0.17
CA ARG A 45 -18.18 -29.04 0.60
C ARG A 45 -17.31 -29.37 1.82
N ALA A 46 -17.95 -29.90 2.86
CA ALA A 46 -17.25 -30.47 3.99
C ALA A 46 -16.56 -31.79 3.58
N SER A 47 -15.26 -31.86 3.90
CA SER A 47 -14.37 -33.03 3.93
C SER A 47 -14.02 -33.70 2.58
N ASP A 48 -12.84 -33.37 2.04
CA ASP A 48 -12.02 -34.31 1.26
C ASP A 48 -10.86 -34.76 2.16
N GLY A 49 -10.94 -35.98 2.67
CA GLY A 49 -9.85 -36.67 3.34
C GLY A 49 -9.59 -37.97 2.61
N ASP A 50 -8.37 -38.15 2.11
CA ASP A 50 -7.90 -39.38 1.47
C ASP A 50 -7.86 -40.53 2.48
N GLY A 51 -8.87 -41.41 2.40
CA GLY A 51 -8.98 -42.69 3.11
C GLY A 51 -9.89 -43.63 2.31
N PRO A 52 -9.79 -44.96 2.48
CA PRO A 52 -10.45 -45.92 1.61
C PRO A 52 -11.97 -45.74 1.69
N ILE A 53 -12.57 -45.40 0.55
CA ILE A 53 -13.98 -45.04 0.40
C ILE A 53 -14.84 -46.30 0.59
N GLY A 54 -15.42 -46.43 1.78
CA GLY A 54 -16.46 -47.39 2.09
C GLY A 54 -17.74 -46.67 2.54
N LYS A 55 -18.82 -46.91 1.79
CA LYS A 55 -20.23 -46.49 1.96
C LYS A 55 -20.67 -45.23 1.20
N THR A 56 -21.50 -45.50 0.19
CA THR A 56 -22.41 -44.62 -0.55
C THR A 56 -23.14 -43.65 0.39
N ARG A 57 -22.85 -42.34 0.26
CA ARG A 57 -23.70 -41.29 0.83
C ARG A 57 -24.95 -41.17 -0.04
N LEU A 58 -26.13 -41.23 0.58
CA LEU A 58 -27.41 -40.89 -0.04
C LEU A 58 -27.32 -39.50 -0.69
N SER A 59 -27.98 -39.31 -1.81
CA SER A 59 -28.19 -37.99 -2.42
C SER A 59 -29.10 -37.13 -1.54
N ASP A 60 -29.05 -35.81 -1.71
CA ASP A 60 -29.85 -34.87 -0.91
C ASP A 60 -31.36 -35.19 -0.98
N ALA A 61 -31.84 -35.59 -2.16
CA ALA A 61 -33.23 -36.00 -2.39
C ALA A 61 -33.61 -37.31 -1.67
N GLU A 62 -32.69 -38.28 -1.58
CA GLU A 62 -32.92 -39.54 -0.85
C GLU A 62 -32.89 -39.32 0.67
N CYS A 63 -32.06 -38.39 1.14
CA CYS A 63 -32.04 -37.95 2.54
C CYS A 63 -33.35 -37.26 2.92
N GLU A 64 -33.86 -36.36 2.06
CA GLU A 64 -35.14 -35.68 2.25
C GLU A 64 -36.30 -36.68 2.26
N ALA A 65 -36.36 -37.60 1.30
CA ALA A 65 -37.38 -38.65 1.24
C ALA A 65 -37.36 -39.57 2.47
N ALA A 66 -36.16 -39.94 2.96
CA ALA A 66 -36.02 -40.77 4.15
C ALA A 66 -36.49 -40.05 5.43
N VAL A 67 -36.21 -38.75 5.55
CA VAL A 67 -36.69 -37.92 6.67
C VAL A 67 -38.21 -37.78 6.65
N VAL A 68 -38.81 -37.53 5.47
CA VAL A 68 -40.27 -37.45 5.30
C VAL A 68 -40.96 -38.78 5.58
N ALA A 69 -40.33 -39.91 5.22
CA ALA A 69 -40.84 -41.26 5.49
C ALA A 69 -40.64 -41.74 6.94
N GLY A 70 -40.12 -40.90 7.85
CA GLY A 70 -39.84 -41.27 9.24
C GLY A 70 -38.60 -42.16 9.44
N ASN A 71 -37.83 -42.42 8.38
CA ASN A 71 -36.59 -43.19 8.38
C ASN A 71 -35.36 -42.28 8.40
N ALA A 72 -35.40 -41.21 9.20
CA ALA A 72 -34.28 -40.28 9.30
C ALA A 72 -33.01 -41.03 9.74
N PRO A 73 -31.89 -40.93 8.99
CA PRO A 73 -30.65 -41.60 9.37
C PRO A 73 -30.19 -41.08 10.73
N HIS A 74 -29.73 -42.00 11.60
CA HIS A 74 -29.17 -41.62 12.89
C HIS A 74 -28.03 -40.63 12.71
N ALA A 75 -27.97 -39.63 13.59
CA ALA A 75 -26.88 -38.67 13.60
C ALA A 75 -25.54 -39.43 13.62
N PRO A 76 -24.59 -39.13 12.71
CA PRO A 76 -23.31 -39.82 12.69
C PRO A 76 -22.64 -39.67 14.07
N PRO A 77 -22.02 -40.76 14.59
CA PRO A 77 -21.32 -40.70 15.87
C PRO A 77 -20.26 -39.59 15.81
N ALA A 78 -20.15 -38.82 16.89
CA ALA A 78 -19.15 -37.76 16.96
C ALA A 78 -17.75 -38.36 16.71
N PRO A 79 -16.92 -37.75 15.85
CA PRO A 79 -15.59 -38.28 15.58
C PRO A 79 -14.80 -38.42 16.89
N PRO A 80 -14.09 -39.54 17.08
CA PRO A 80 -13.35 -39.77 18.31
C PRO A 80 -12.31 -38.67 18.49
N LYS A 81 -12.24 -38.11 19.71
CA LYS A 81 -11.25 -37.09 20.05
C LYS A 81 -9.86 -37.71 19.87
N PRO A 82 -8.95 -37.08 19.11
CA PRO A 82 -7.59 -37.57 18.95
C PRO A 82 -6.93 -37.78 20.32
N ALA A 83 -6.22 -38.89 20.48
CA ALA A 83 -5.44 -39.14 21.69
C ALA A 83 -4.36 -38.06 21.84
N ALA A 84 -4.10 -37.66 23.09
CA ALA A 84 -2.99 -36.77 23.38
C ALA A 84 -1.64 -37.49 23.08
N PRO A 85 -0.56 -36.76 22.76
CA PRO A 85 0.76 -37.36 22.60
C PRO A 85 1.17 -38.21 23.80
N ALA A 86 1.90 -39.31 23.56
CA ALA A 86 2.44 -40.13 24.64
C ALA A 86 3.33 -39.28 25.59
N GLY A 87 3.21 -39.53 26.89
CA GLY A 87 3.90 -38.73 27.92
C GLY A 87 3.20 -37.41 28.29
N THR A 88 2.00 -37.13 27.74
CA THR A 88 1.19 -36.00 28.21
C THR A 88 0.83 -36.20 29.70
N PRO A 89 1.18 -35.26 30.59
CA PRO A 89 0.91 -35.42 32.02
C PRO A 89 -0.59 -35.36 32.31
N VAL A 90 -1.03 -36.20 33.25
CA VAL A 90 -2.39 -36.14 33.80
C VAL A 90 -2.41 -35.11 34.92
N VAL A 91 -3.10 -34.00 34.68
CA VAL A 91 -3.19 -32.88 35.63
C VAL A 91 -4.64 -32.55 35.96
N PRO A 92 -4.95 -32.04 37.17
CA PRO A 92 -6.27 -31.49 37.47
C PRO A 92 -6.64 -30.30 36.57
N LEU A 93 -7.94 -30.07 36.40
CA LEU A 93 -8.42 -28.91 35.64
C LEU A 93 -8.12 -27.61 36.42
N LEU A 94 -7.54 -26.62 35.72
CA LEU A 94 -7.35 -25.27 36.28
C LEU A 94 -8.70 -24.59 36.58
N PRO A 95 -8.94 -24.05 37.79
CA PRO A 95 -10.20 -23.42 38.19
C PRO A 95 -10.29 -21.97 37.71
N ILE A 96 -10.33 -21.77 36.38
CA ILE A 96 -10.44 -20.45 35.76
C ILE A 96 -11.78 -20.24 35.02
N ASN A 97 -12.39 -19.08 35.25
CA ASN A 97 -13.69 -18.72 34.67
C ASN A 97 -13.55 -18.19 33.22
N ARG A 98 -12.55 -17.32 32.99
CA ARG A 98 -12.29 -16.69 31.69
C ARG A 98 -11.31 -17.51 30.87
N ARG A 99 -11.71 -17.91 29.66
CA ARG A 99 -10.86 -18.66 28.72
C ARG A 99 -10.93 -18.05 27.32
N PRO A 100 -10.14 -17.00 27.02
CA PRO A 100 -10.17 -16.32 25.72
C PRO A 100 -9.94 -17.26 24.51
N ARG A 101 -9.24 -18.39 24.70
CA ARG A 101 -9.09 -19.44 23.68
C ARG A 101 -10.42 -20.01 23.17
N ARG A 102 -11.53 -19.89 23.92
CA ARG A 102 -12.88 -20.31 23.49
C ARG A 102 -13.31 -19.56 22.23
N ASN A 103 -13.01 -18.27 22.13
CA ASN A 103 -13.32 -17.45 20.95
C ASN A 103 -12.43 -17.77 19.75
N ARG A 104 -11.33 -18.51 19.96
CA ARG A 104 -10.34 -18.85 18.91
C ARG A 104 -10.40 -20.32 18.49
N ARG A 105 -11.38 -21.11 18.97
CA ARG A 105 -11.39 -22.58 18.83
C ARG A 105 -11.58 -23.09 17.41
N SER A 106 -12.24 -22.33 16.54
CA SER A 106 -12.48 -22.71 15.15
C SER A 106 -12.31 -21.50 14.22
N PRO A 107 -12.01 -21.71 12.93
CA PRO A 107 -12.01 -20.64 11.94
C PRO A 107 -13.32 -19.85 11.93
N ALA A 108 -14.47 -20.54 11.97
CA ALA A 108 -15.79 -19.88 11.96
C ALA A 108 -15.98 -18.91 13.13
N LEU A 109 -15.53 -19.27 14.34
CA LEU A 109 -15.63 -18.37 15.49
C LEU A 109 -14.63 -17.22 15.44
N ARG A 110 -13.42 -17.45 14.92
CA ARG A 110 -12.45 -16.37 14.72
C ARG A 110 -13.00 -15.35 13.73
N SER A 111 -13.61 -15.79 12.63
CA SER A 111 -14.25 -14.91 11.66
C SER A 111 -15.47 -14.18 12.23
N ALA A 112 -16.32 -14.87 13.00
CA ALA A 112 -17.52 -14.24 13.60
C ALA A 112 -17.20 -13.16 14.63
N PHE A 113 -16.04 -13.23 15.30
CA PHE A 113 -15.59 -12.26 16.31
C PHE A 113 -14.48 -11.33 15.82
N GLN A 114 -14.24 -11.29 14.51
CA GLN A 114 -13.22 -10.44 13.91
C GLN A 114 -13.69 -8.98 13.93
N GLU A 115 -12.89 -8.10 14.54
CA GLU A 115 -13.23 -6.68 14.72
C GLU A 115 -12.88 -5.82 13.49
N THR A 116 -12.00 -6.30 12.62
CA THR A 116 -11.45 -5.53 11.49
C THR A 116 -11.41 -6.37 10.23
N SER A 117 -11.92 -5.83 9.13
CA SER A 117 -11.87 -6.45 7.80
C SER A 117 -11.15 -5.54 6.79
N LEU A 118 -10.55 -6.15 5.78
CA LEU A 118 -10.01 -5.45 4.61
C LEU A 118 -10.93 -5.65 3.41
N SER A 119 -11.03 -4.62 2.58
CA SER A 119 -11.67 -4.65 1.28
C SER A 119 -10.73 -4.01 0.25
N PRO A 120 -10.73 -4.44 -1.03
CA PRO A 120 -10.02 -3.73 -2.09
C PRO A 120 -10.36 -2.23 -2.15
N ALA A 121 -11.58 -1.85 -1.77
CA ALA A 121 -12.03 -0.45 -1.70
C ALA A 121 -11.28 0.39 -0.65
N ASN A 122 -10.58 -0.23 0.30
CA ASN A 122 -9.72 0.50 1.25
C ASN A 122 -8.38 0.91 0.62
N PHE A 123 -8.02 0.41 -0.55
CA PHE A 123 -6.70 0.62 -1.12
C PHE A 123 -6.67 1.74 -2.15
N VAL A 124 -5.64 2.58 -2.04
CA VAL A 124 -5.18 3.50 -3.07
C VAL A 124 -3.86 2.95 -3.59
N TYR A 125 -3.75 2.72 -4.91
CA TYR A 125 -2.58 2.10 -5.53
C TYR A 125 -1.59 3.17 -6.03
N PRO A 126 -0.39 3.29 -5.43
CA PRO A 126 0.64 4.20 -5.91
C PRO A 126 1.29 3.69 -7.19
N LEU A 127 1.34 4.56 -8.20
CA LEU A 127 1.88 4.25 -9.53
C LEU A 127 2.93 5.29 -9.94
N PHE A 128 4.09 4.82 -10.36
CA PHE A 128 5.15 5.66 -10.91
C PHE A 128 4.98 5.79 -12.41
N ILE A 129 5.06 7.01 -12.94
CA ILE A 129 4.87 7.28 -14.37
C ILE A 129 6.06 8.05 -14.96
N HIS A 130 6.35 7.84 -16.23
CA HIS A 130 7.38 8.58 -16.96
C HIS A 130 6.98 8.80 -18.43
N GLU A 131 7.74 9.64 -19.14
CA GLU A 131 7.49 9.98 -20.56
C GLU A 131 7.82 8.87 -21.56
N GLY A 132 8.58 7.84 -21.15
CA GLY A 132 8.97 6.76 -22.04
C GLY A 132 7.80 5.86 -22.46
N GLN A 133 7.99 5.13 -23.56
CA GLN A 133 6.99 4.17 -24.07
C GLN A 133 7.01 2.85 -23.29
N GLU A 134 8.20 2.44 -22.83
CA GLU A 134 8.43 1.15 -22.18
C GLU A 134 8.41 1.28 -20.65
N ASP A 135 7.92 0.25 -19.99
CA ASP A 135 7.94 0.16 -18.54
C ASP A 135 9.34 -0.20 -18.04
N THR A 136 9.84 0.56 -17.06
CA THR A 136 11.18 0.36 -16.50
C THR A 136 11.10 -0.17 -15.07
N PRO A 137 11.70 -1.33 -14.74
CA PRO A 137 11.65 -1.86 -13.37
C PRO A 137 12.37 -0.95 -12.38
N ILE A 138 11.87 -0.91 -11.15
CA ILE A 138 12.51 -0.18 -10.04
C ILE A 138 13.28 -1.18 -9.19
N GLY A 139 14.62 -1.09 -9.19
CA GLY A 139 15.50 -2.06 -8.53
C GLY A 139 15.22 -2.22 -7.04
N ALA A 140 15.18 -1.10 -6.31
CA ALA A 140 14.86 -1.11 -4.88
C ALA A 140 13.42 -1.48 -4.53
N MET A 141 12.51 -1.61 -5.51
CA MET A 141 11.11 -1.99 -5.30
C MET A 141 10.71 -3.14 -6.24
N PRO A 142 11.13 -4.38 -5.94
CA PRO A 142 10.87 -5.54 -6.80
C PRO A 142 9.38 -5.70 -7.11
N GLY A 143 9.04 -5.77 -8.40
CA GLY A 143 7.68 -5.86 -8.90
C GLY A 143 6.98 -4.52 -9.17
N CYS A 144 7.61 -3.40 -8.82
CA CYS A 144 7.16 -2.06 -9.21
C CYS A 144 7.94 -1.56 -10.43
N TYR A 145 7.28 -0.72 -11.23
CA TYR A 145 7.80 -0.18 -12.49
C TYR A 145 7.52 1.33 -12.58
N ARG A 146 8.40 2.05 -13.27
CA ARG A 146 8.09 3.35 -13.87
C ARG A 146 7.34 3.06 -15.16
N LEU A 147 6.05 3.36 -15.17
CA LEU A 147 5.13 3.00 -16.25
C LEU A 147 5.13 4.07 -17.34
N GLY A 148 5.17 3.64 -18.59
CA GLY A 148 4.88 4.53 -19.71
C GLY A 148 3.44 5.03 -19.61
N TRP A 149 3.24 6.35 -19.52
CA TRP A 149 1.93 6.90 -19.15
C TRP A 149 0.79 6.60 -20.14
N ARG A 150 1.12 6.25 -21.39
CA ARG A 150 0.13 5.96 -22.44
C ARG A 150 -0.36 4.51 -22.45
N HIS A 151 0.51 3.56 -22.11
CA HIS A 151 0.25 2.12 -22.29
C HIS A 151 0.34 1.37 -20.96
N GLY A 152 1.54 1.31 -20.37
CA GLY A 152 1.78 0.58 -19.12
C GLY A 152 0.90 1.08 -17.98
N LEU A 153 0.73 2.40 -17.84
CA LEU A 153 -0.15 2.99 -16.84
C LEU A 153 -1.60 2.50 -17.01
N VAL A 154 -2.13 2.57 -18.23
CA VAL A 154 -3.52 2.23 -18.54
C VAL A 154 -3.80 0.74 -18.31
N GLU A 155 -2.84 -0.12 -18.65
CA GLU A 155 -2.90 -1.55 -18.41
C GLU A 155 -2.89 -1.87 -16.91
N GLU A 156 -1.97 -1.25 -16.16
CA GLU A 156 -1.82 -1.49 -14.73
C GLU A 156 -3.04 -1.01 -13.94
N VAL A 157 -3.62 0.13 -14.31
CA VAL A 157 -4.90 0.61 -13.77
C VAL A 157 -6.02 -0.38 -14.08
N SER A 158 -6.09 -0.92 -15.31
CA SER A 158 -7.10 -1.93 -15.66
C SER A 158 -7.02 -3.14 -14.74
N LYS A 159 -5.82 -3.68 -14.51
CA LYS A 159 -5.59 -4.84 -13.62
C LYS A 159 -6.04 -4.55 -12.18
N ALA A 160 -5.77 -3.35 -11.69
CA ALA A 160 -6.20 -2.93 -10.35
C ALA A 160 -7.73 -2.87 -10.23
N ARG A 161 -8.40 -2.31 -11.25
CA ARG A 161 -9.86 -2.23 -11.30
C ARG A 161 -10.53 -3.59 -11.37
N ASP A 162 -9.96 -4.54 -12.12
CA ASP A 162 -10.48 -5.91 -12.25
C ASP A 162 -10.64 -6.63 -10.89
N VAL A 163 -9.84 -6.22 -9.89
CA VAL A 163 -9.88 -6.77 -8.52
C VAL A 163 -10.49 -5.81 -7.50
N GLY A 164 -11.16 -4.75 -7.96
CA GLY A 164 -11.91 -3.82 -7.12
C GLY A 164 -11.10 -2.67 -6.51
N VAL A 165 -9.85 -2.47 -6.93
CA VAL A 165 -9.03 -1.30 -6.52
C VAL A 165 -9.28 -0.17 -7.51
N ASN A 166 -10.15 0.77 -7.11
CA ASN A 166 -10.56 1.90 -7.95
C ASN A 166 -9.93 3.24 -7.52
N GLY A 167 -9.02 3.23 -6.55
CA GLY A 167 -8.25 4.41 -6.14
C GLY A 167 -6.79 4.28 -6.58
N ILE A 168 -6.23 5.30 -7.21
CA ILE A 168 -4.80 5.37 -7.57
C ILE A 168 -4.17 6.69 -7.14
N VAL A 169 -2.84 6.69 -6.94
CA VAL A 169 -2.07 7.93 -6.80
C VAL A 169 -0.89 7.94 -7.77
N LEU A 170 -0.70 9.05 -8.48
CA LEU A 170 0.33 9.17 -9.53
C LEU A 170 1.57 9.89 -9.02
N PHE A 171 2.74 9.30 -9.28
CA PHE A 171 4.05 9.89 -8.96
C PHE A 171 4.91 10.03 -10.23
N PRO A 172 5.22 11.26 -10.69
CA PRO A 172 5.93 11.46 -11.95
C PRO A 172 7.44 11.42 -11.80
N LYS A 173 8.12 10.64 -12.65
CA LYS A 173 9.55 10.78 -12.94
C LYS A 173 9.72 11.81 -14.06
N VAL A 174 9.84 13.08 -13.67
CA VAL A 174 9.98 14.21 -14.60
C VAL A 174 11.39 14.21 -15.23
N PRO A 175 11.53 14.45 -16.54
CA PRO A 175 12.83 14.65 -17.19
C PRO A 175 13.64 15.79 -16.54
N ASP A 176 14.93 15.58 -16.28
CA ASP A 176 15.76 16.56 -15.57
C ASP A 176 15.86 17.91 -16.27
N ALA A 177 15.73 17.95 -17.60
CA ALA A 177 15.73 19.18 -18.39
C ALA A 177 14.50 20.08 -18.14
N LEU A 178 13.44 19.55 -17.54
CA LEU A 178 12.24 20.30 -17.16
C LEU A 178 12.25 20.70 -15.68
N LYS A 179 13.24 20.24 -14.90
CA LYS A 179 13.38 20.60 -13.49
C LYS A 179 14.08 21.95 -13.33
N ASN A 180 13.57 22.78 -12.44
CA ASN A 180 14.17 24.05 -12.08
C ASN A 180 13.98 24.35 -10.58
N SER A 181 14.58 25.43 -10.07
CA SER A 181 14.60 25.74 -8.64
C SER A 181 13.23 26.16 -8.08
N THR A 182 12.29 26.55 -8.95
CA THR A 182 10.94 26.98 -8.58
C THR A 182 9.86 25.92 -8.86
N GLY A 183 10.22 24.81 -9.49
CA GLY A 183 9.32 23.68 -9.77
C GLY A 183 8.24 23.99 -10.82
N ASP A 184 8.52 24.82 -11.83
CA ASP A 184 7.49 25.36 -12.72
C ASP A 184 6.71 24.29 -13.52
N GLU A 185 7.33 23.16 -13.81
CA GLU A 185 6.69 22.04 -14.50
C GLU A 185 5.55 21.40 -13.68
N ALA A 186 5.49 21.66 -12.37
CA ALA A 186 4.45 21.14 -11.47
C ALA A 186 3.03 21.58 -11.86
N TYR A 187 2.89 22.77 -12.46
CA TYR A 187 1.61 23.34 -12.90
C TYR A 187 1.52 23.53 -14.41
N ASN A 188 2.35 22.82 -15.18
CA ASN A 188 2.21 22.78 -16.63
C ASN A 188 0.94 22.00 -17.02
N ASP A 189 -0.06 22.67 -17.59
CA ASP A 189 -1.32 22.05 -18.03
C ASP A 189 -1.11 20.89 -19.02
N ASN A 190 0.02 20.87 -19.74
CA ASN A 190 0.43 19.82 -20.67
C ASN A 190 1.54 18.90 -20.13
N GLY A 191 1.86 19.02 -18.84
CA GLY A 191 2.83 18.19 -18.15
C GLY A 191 2.37 16.74 -18.00
N LEU A 192 3.29 15.89 -17.54
CA LEU A 192 3.08 14.44 -17.45
C LEU A 192 1.84 14.05 -16.61
N VAL A 193 1.68 14.63 -15.42
CA VAL A 193 0.56 14.31 -14.51
C VAL A 193 -0.79 14.76 -15.10
N PRO A 194 -1.00 16.03 -15.50
CA PRO A 194 -2.25 16.44 -16.14
C PRO A 194 -2.64 15.61 -17.37
N ARG A 195 -1.67 15.21 -18.22
CA ARG A 195 -1.96 14.34 -19.37
C ARG A 195 -2.39 12.93 -18.96
N ALA A 196 -1.72 12.34 -17.97
CA ALA A 196 -2.06 11.03 -17.44
C ALA A 196 -3.46 11.02 -16.80
N ILE A 197 -3.82 12.07 -16.04
CA ILE A 197 -5.16 12.21 -15.43
C ILE A 197 -6.23 12.25 -16.51
N ARG A 198 -6.09 13.13 -17.52
CA ARG A 198 -7.08 13.25 -18.60
C ARG A 198 -7.25 11.94 -19.38
N LEU A 199 -6.15 11.24 -19.67
CA LEU A 199 -6.19 9.93 -20.33
C LEU A 199 -6.97 8.90 -19.49
N LEU A 200 -6.71 8.85 -18.19
CA LEU A 200 -7.38 7.89 -17.31
C LEU A 200 -8.85 8.24 -17.07
N LYS A 201 -9.20 9.52 -16.94
CA LYS A 201 -10.59 9.97 -16.78
C LYS A 201 -11.42 9.78 -18.05
N ASP A 202 -10.84 9.96 -19.23
CA ASP A 202 -11.50 9.63 -20.50
C ASP A 202 -11.86 8.14 -20.57
N LYS A 203 -10.92 7.27 -20.19
CA LYS A 203 -11.12 5.82 -20.27
C LYS A 203 -11.96 5.25 -19.11
N TYR A 204 -11.78 5.78 -17.91
CA TYR A 204 -12.38 5.30 -16.66
C TYR A 204 -12.92 6.49 -15.85
N PRO A 205 -14.08 7.06 -16.22
CA PRO A 205 -14.64 8.24 -15.56
C PRO A 205 -14.88 8.06 -14.05
N ASP A 206 -15.14 6.82 -13.61
CA ASP A 206 -15.41 6.44 -12.23
C ASP A 206 -14.16 6.05 -11.41
N LEU A 207 -12.96 6.11 -12.01
CA LEU A 207 -11.70 5.91 -11.29
C LEU A 207 -11.45 7.10 -10.37
N VAL A 208 -11.13 6.84 -9.09
CA VAL A 208 -10.73 7.88 -8.14
C VAL A 208 -9.24 8.13 -8.26
N ILE A 209 -8.87 9.32 -8.67
CA ILE A 209 -7.48 9.73 -8.88
C ILE A 209 -7.07 10.69 -7.78
N TYR A 210 -6.14 10.21 -6.95
CA TYR A 210 -5.38 11.00 -6.02
C TYR A 210 -4.13 11.55 -6.74
N THR A 211 -3.75 12.79 -6.47
CA THR A 211 -2.52 13.37 -7.00
C THR A 211 -1.63 13.86 -5.87
N ASP A 212 -0.32 13.78 -6.07
CA ASP A 212 0.67 14.36 -5.16
C ASP A 212 0.84 15.86 -5.48
N VAL A 213 0.78 16.69 -4.44
CA VAL A 213 1.09 18.12 -4.51
C VAL A 213 2.34 18.37 -3.67
N ALA A 214 3.47 18.48 -4.35
CA ALA A 214 4.81 18.72 -3.80
C ALA A 214 5.75 19.06 -4.97
N LEU A 215 6.81 19.82 -4.70
CA LEU A 215 7.75 20.25 -5.74
C LEU A 215 8.93 19.29 -5.94
N ASP A 216 9.15 18.27 -5.09
CA ASP A 216 10.36 17.44 -5.16
C ASP A 216 10.55 16.66 -6.48
N PRO A 217 9.51 16.26 -7.25
CA PRO A 217 9.71 15.66 -8.57
C PRO A 217 10.09 16.69 -9.65
N TYR A 218 9.83 17.97 -9.40
CA TYR A 218 9.97 19.08 -10.34
C TYR A 218 11.14 20.01 -10.00
N SER A 219 11.63 19.93 -8.76
CA SER A 219 12.73 20.72 -8.25
C SER A 219 14.07 20.21 -8.77
N SER A 220 14.95 21.13 -9.19
CA SER A 220 16.35 20.81 -9.47
C SER A 220 17.14 20.39 -8.22
N ASP A 221 16.64 20.67 -7.02
CA ASP A 221 17.32 20.46 -5.74
C ASP A 221 16.81 19.23 -4.98
N GLY A 222 15.63 18.70 -5.34
CA GLY A 222 15.02 17.51 -4.73
C GLY A 222 14.32 17.76 -3.39
N HIS A 223 14.13 19.03 -3.02
CA HIS A 223 13.32 19.47 -1.87
C HIS A 223 11.85 19.65 -2.26
N ASP A 224 10.94 19.50 -1.30
CA ASP A 224 9.48 19.57 -1.53
C ASP A 224 9.04 21.03 -1.78
N GLY A 225 9.93 22.01 -1.54
CA GLY A 225 9.72 23.44 -1.73
C GLY A 225 10.91 24.18 -2.34
N ILE A 226 10.72 25.47 -2.57
CA ILE A 226 11.73 26.41 -3.11
C ILE A 226 12.85 26.58 -2.09
N VAL A 227 14.10 26.45 -2.54
CA VAL A 227 15.27 26.62 -1.68
C VAL A 227 15.94 27.97 -1.93
N ARG A 228 16.13 28.75 -0.86
CA ARG A 228 16.93 29.97 -0.88
C ARG A 228 18.43 29.64 -0.87
N GLU A 229 19.26 30.58 -1.28
CA GLU A 229 20.73 30.42 -1.37
C GLU A 229 21.40 29.97 -0.07
N ASP A 230 20.83 30.30 1.10
CA ASP A 230 21.33 29.88 2.41
C ASP A 230 20.85 28.49 2.86
N GLY A 231 20.12 27.78 1.99
CA GLY A 231 19.60 26.44 2.24
C GLY A 231 18.25 26.40 2.96
N VAL A 232 17.63 27.55 3.24
CA VAL A 232 16.29 27.61 3.82
C VAL A 232 15.24 27.24 2.77
N ILE A 233 14.34 26.32 3.14
CA ILE A 233 13.17 25.98 2.33
C ILE A 233 12.10 27.02 2.65
N LEU A 234 11.70 27.79 1.64
CA LEU A 234 10.79 28.92 1.78
C LEU A 234 9.35 28.43 1.88
N ASN A 235 8.66 28.75 2.98
CA ASN A 235 7.29 28.27 3.23
C ASN A 235 6.29 28.89 2.25
N ASP A 236 6.06 30.20 2.37
CA ASP A 236 4.95 30.89 1.71
C ASP A 236 5.10 30.92 0.18
N GLU A 237 6.32 31.13 -0.32
CA GLU A 237 6.63 31.08 -1.75
C GLU A 237 6.42 29.68 -2.33
N THR A 238 6.69 28.63 -1.54
CA THR A 238 6.37 27.25 -1.93
C THR A 238 4.86 27.04 -1.97
N VAL A 239 4.14 27.44 -0.93
CA VAL A 239 2.67 27.32 -0.87
C VAL A 239 2.01 27.98 -2.08
N HIS A 240 2.51 29.12 -2.54
CA HIS A 240 2.03 29.78 -3.77
C HIS A 240 2.15 28.88 -5.01
N GLN A 241 3.26 28.16 -5.18
CA GLN A 241 3.44 27.22 -6.30
C GLN A 241 2.57 25.98 -6.15
N LEU A 242 2.42 25.45 -4.93
CA LEU A 242 1.58 24.29 -4.63
C LEU A 242 0.10 24.56 -4.95
N CYS A 243 -0.38 25.79 -4.69
CA CYS A 243 -1.72 26.22 -5.09
C CYS A 243 -1.92 26.11 -6.61
N LYS A 244 -0.95 26.55 -7.41
CA LYS A 244 -1.00 26.43 -8.88
C LYS A 244 -1.00 24.97 -9.32
N GLN A 245 -0.18 24.14 -8.70
CA GLN A 245 -0.10 22.70 -8.98
C GLN A 245 -1.43 22.01 -8.69
N ALA A 246 -2.03 22.25 -7.52
CA ALA A 246 -3.32 21.69 -7.13
C ALA A 246 -4.43 22.08 -8.12
N VAL A 247 -4.51 23.36 -8.49
CA VAL A 247 -5.47 23.84 -9.50
C VAL A 247 -5.25 23.20 -10.87
N ALA A 248 -4.01 23.08 -11.33
CA ALA A 248 -3.70 22.43 -12.61
C ALA A 248 -4.11 20.94 -12.62
N GLN A 249 -3.89 20.24 -11.51
CA GLN A 249 -4.30 18.84 -11.34
C GLN A 249 -5.83 18.70 -11.27
N ALA A 250 -6.51 19.56 -10.52
CA ALA A 250 -7.97 19.61 -10.44
C ALA A 250 -8.59 19.88 -11.83
N ARG A 251 -8.06 20.85 -12.59
CA ARG A 251 -8.49 21.14 -13.96
C ARG A 251 -8.28 19.96 -14.91
N ALA A 252 -7.30 19.10 -14.65
CA ALA A 252 -7.09 17.87 -15.41
C ALA A 252 -8.08 16.74 -15.06
N GLY A 253 -8.80 16.86 -13.95
CA GLY A 253 -9.78 15.89 -13.47
C GLY A 253 -9.34 15.06 -12.26
N ALA A 254 -8.39 15.54 -11.45
CA ALA A 254 -8.10 14.91 -10.16
C ALA A 254 -9.32 14.98 -9.22
N ASP A 255 -9.63 13.89 -8.53
CA ASP A 255 -10.72 13.87 -7.54
C ASP A 255 -10.23 14.31 -6.16
N VAL A 256 -8.97 13.98 -5.84
CA VAL A 256 -8.34 14.28 -4.56
C VAL A 256 -6.94 14.82 -4.81
N VAL A 257 -6.65 16.05 -4.37
CA VAL A 257 -5.29 16.56 -4.31
C VAL A 257 -4.68 16.24 -2.94
N SER A 258 -3.42 15.82 -2.91
CA SER A 258 -2.80 15.29 -1.71
C SER A 258 -1.49 16.02 -1.41
N PRO A 259 -1.53 17.20 -0.75
CA PRO A 259 -0.34 17.97 -0.42
C PRO A 259 0.56 17.18 0.50
N SER A 260 1.75 16.83 0.01
CA SER A 260 2.74 16.03 0.73
C SER A 260 3.95 16.83 1.18
N ASP A 261 4.00 18.11 0.86
CA ASP A 261 5.12 19.03 1.06
C ASP A 261 5.49 19.31 2.53
N MET A 262 4.54 19.23 3.47
CA MET A 262 4.70 19.62 4.89
C MET A 262 5.04 21.10 5.12
N MET A 263 4.55 22.00 4.27
CA MET A 263 4.59 23.44 4.54
C MET A 263 3.46 23.85 5.49
N ASP A 264 3.67 24.90 6.26
CA ASP A 264 2.67 25.45 7.17
C ASP A 264 1.61 26.22 6.36
N GLY A 265 0.32 26.02 6.66
CA GLY A 265 -0.80 26.75 6.05
C GLY A 265 -1.19 26.32 4.62
N ARG A 266 -0.53 25.29 4.05
CA ARG A 266 -0.79 24.90 2.66
C ARG A 266 -2.21 24.40 2.42
N VAL A 267 -2.85 23.76 3.39
CA VAL A 267 -4.18 23.16 3.20
C VAL A 267 -5.19 24.27 2.94
N GLY A 268 -5.20 25.30 3.79
CA GLY A 268 -6.13 26.41 3.67
C GLY A 268 -5.88 27.24 2.41
N ALA A 269 -4.61 27.43 2.04
CA ALA A 269 -4.23 28.10 0.81
C ALA A 269 -4.68 27.33 -0.44
N ILE A 270 -4.43 26.02 -0.49
CA ILE A 270 -4.86 25.14 -1.60
C ILE A 270 -6.39 25.10 -1.69
N ARG A 271 -7.10 24.96 -0.57
CA ARG A 271 -8.56 25.00 -0.52
C ARG A 271 -9.10 26.29 -1.12
N THR A 272 -8.56 27.43 -0.69
CA THR A 272 -8.94 28.76 -1.21
C THR A 272 -8.69 28.87 -2.71
N ALA A 273 -7.53 28.39 -3.20
CA ALA A 273 -7.19 28.43 -4.62
C ALA A 273 -8.11 27.54 -5.47
N LEU A 274 -8.42 26.33 -5.00
CA LEU A 274 -9.37 25.43 -5.66
C LEU A 274 -10.77 26.04 -5.70
N ASP A 275 -11.24 26.64 -4.61
CA ASP A 275 -12.57 27.26 -4.54
C ASP A 275 -12.71 28.47 -5.48
N ALA A 276 -11.66 29.30 -5.56
CA ALA A 276 -11.61 30.45 -6.45
C ALA A 276 -11.76 30.06 -7.94
N GLU A 277 -11.33 28.85 -8.30
CA GLU A 277 -11.40 28.30 -9.67
C GLU A 277 -12.62 27.39 -9.89
N GLY A 278 -13.52 27.25 -8.91
CA GLY A 278 -14.74 26.45 -9.05
C GLY A 278 -14.57 24.96 -8.78
N PHE A 279 -13.50 24.55 -8.09
CA PHE A 279 -13.20 23.17 -7.71
C PHE A 279 -13.62 22.85 -6.27
N GLN A 280 -14.78 23.34 -5.81
CA GLN A 280 -15.28 23.09 -4.44
C GLN A 280 -15.50 21.61 -4.12
N HIS A 281 -15.66 20.78 -5.16
CA HIS A 281 -15.91 19.35 -5.06
C HIS A 281 -14.63 18.50 -5.00
N VAL A 282 -13.46 19.07 -5.27
CA VAL A 282 -12.18 18.35 -5.22
C VAL A 282 -11.73 18.27 -3.77
N SER A 283 -11.47 17.06 -3.30
CA SER A 283 -11.07 16.82 -1.91
C SER A 283 -9.59 17.07 -1.67
N ILE A 284 -9.22 17.36 -0.43
CA ILE A 284 -7.84 17.46 0.04
C ILE A 284 -7.53 16.31 0.99
N MET A 285 -6.62 15.42 0.58
CA MET A 285 -6.01 14.42 1.48
C MET A 285 -4.67 14.94 1.97
N SER A 286 -4.69 15.59 3.13
CA SER A 286 -3.49 16.22 3.68
C SER A 286 -2.53 15.17 4.24
N TYR A 287 -1.24 15.27 3.90
CA TYR A 287 -0.17 14.52 4.57
C TYR A 287 0.14 15.13 5.94
N THR A 288 -0.85 15.13 6.80
CA THR A 288 -0.86 15.75 8.13
C THR A 288 0.32 15.35 9.00
N ALA A 289 0.59 14.05 9.11
CA ALA A 289 1.69 13.56 9.93
C ALA A 289 2.72 12.83 9.05
N LYS A 290 3.49 13.60 8.26
CA LYS A 290 4.60 13.09 7.44
C LYS A 290 5.94 13.32 8.14
N TYR A 291 6.55 12.22 8.57
CA TYR A 291 7.78 12.21 9.35
C TYR A 291 9.05 12.25 8.49
N ALA A 292 10.12 12.83 9.03
CA ALA A 292 11.48 12.82 8.45
C ALA A 292 12.10 11.42 8.55
N SER A 293 11.60 10.50 7.73
CA SER A 293 11.82 9.06 7.87
C SER A 293 12.89 8.50 6.92
N SER A 294 13.61 7.49 7.39
CA SER A 294 14.57 6.72 6.59
C SER A 294 13.91 5.63 5.73
N PHE A 295 12.61 5.39 5.87
CA PHE A 295 11.88 4.38 5.08
C PHE A 295 11.60 4.81 3.62
N TYR A 296 11.96 6.03 3.23
CA TYR A 296 11.67 6.57 1.89
C TYR A 296 12.72 6.24 0.82
N GLY A 297 13.84 5.60 1.19
CA GLY A 297 14.96 5.32 0.27
C GLY A 297 14.51 4.73 -1.09
N PRO A 298 13.74 3.63 -1.12
CA PRO A 298 13.32 3.02 -2.39
C PRO A 298 12.42 3.92 -3.27
N PHE A 299 11.57 4.78 -2.67
CA PHE A 299 10.76 5.76 -3.41
C PHE A 299 11.64 6.83 -4.05
N ARG A 300 12.65 7.31 -3.32
CA ARG A 300 13.58 8.32 -3.85
C ARG A 300 14.42 7.74 -5.00
N GLU A 301 14.76 6.46 -4.97
CA GLU A 301 15.33 5.77 -6.14
C GLU A 301 14.30 5.71 -7.29
N ALA A 302 13.04 5.40 -7.00
CA ALA A 302 11.98 5.34 -8.02
C ALA A 302 11.81 6.67 -8.77
N LEU A 303 11.95 7.82 -8.11
CA LEU A 303 11.81 9.14 -8.75
C LEU A 303 13.13 9.85 -9.05
N ASP A 304 14.26 9.36 -8.53
CA ASP A 304 15.55 10.06 -8.54
C ASP A 304 15.41 11.48 -7.92
N SER A 305 14.69 11.54 -6.81
CA SER A 305 14.32 12.77 -6.10
C SER A 305 15.01 12.86 -4.73
N ASN A 306 16.17 12.24 -4.58
CA ASN A 306 17.00 12.47 -3.40
C ASN A 306 17.36 13.96 -3.33
N PRO A 307 17.22 14.61 -2.15
CA PRO A 307 17.75 15.95 -1.97
C PRO A 307 19.21 15.97 -2.38
N ARG A 308 19.59 16.92 -3.25
CA ARG A 308 20.97 17.07 -3.69
C ARG A 308 21.89 17.50 -2.55
N PHE A 309 21.32 18.14 -1.53
CA PHE A 309 22.00 18.54 -0.30
C PHE A 309 21.03 18.49 0.91
N GLY A 310 21.61 18.38 2.10
CA GLY A 310 20.88 18.44 3.36
C GLY A 310 19.94 17.25 3.60
N ASP A 311 18.93 17.49 4.43
CA ASP A 311 17.85 16.56 4.71
C ASP A 311 16.50 17.30 4.77
N LYS A 312 15.41 16.57 5.01
CA LYS A 312 14.04 17.11 5.02
C LYS A 312 13.56 17.45 6.45
N LYS A 313 14.45 17.53 7.44
CA LYS A 313 14.08 17.67 8.87
C LYS A 313 13.63 19.07 9.28
N THR A 314 13.79 20.07 8.43
CA THR A 314 13.33 21.43 8.71
C THR A 314 11.83 21.61 8.46
N TYR A 315 11.16 20.62 7.88
CA TYR A 315 9.72 20.66 7.58
C TYR A 315 9.01 19.31 7.81
N GLN A 316 9.65 18.17 7.56
CA GLN A 316 9.07 16.88 7.94
C GLN A 316 9.25 16.63 9.45
N MET A 317 8.22 16.07 10.09
CA MET A 317 8.18 15.91 11.54
C MET A 317 9.30 15.02 12.09
N ASN A 318 9.75 15.29 13.31
CA ASN A 318 10.72 14.44 13.97
C ASN A 318 10.09 13.09 14.38
N PRO A 319 10.65 11.92 13.97
CA PRO A 319 10.16 10.60 14.37
C PRO A 319 9.99 10.37 15.89
N ALA A 320 10.71 11.15 16.72
CA ALA A 320 10.59 11.09 18.17
C ALA A 320 9.32 11.78 18.72
N ASN A 321 8.60 12.54 17.90
CA ASN A 321 7.48 13.36 18.34
C ASN A 321 6.14 12.66 18.12
N TYR A 322 5.43 12.44 19.23
CA TYR A 322 4.08 11.89 19.24
C TYR A 322 3.00 12.98 19.27
N ARG A 323 3.14 13.94 20.20
CA ARG A 323 2.13 14.97 20.47
C ARG A 323 2.02 16.03 19.38
N GLU A 324 3.09 16.25 18.63
CA GLU A 324 3.14 17.23 17.53
C GLU A 324 2.12 16.89 16.43
N ALA A 325 1.84 15.60 16.19
CA ALA A 325 0.82 15.16 15.22
C ALA A 325 -0.59 15.69 15.53
N LEU A 326 -0.89 16.00 16.80
CA LEU A 326 -2.17 16.62 17.18
C LEU A 326 -2.24 18.11 16.85
N ILE A 327 -1.09 18.78 16.74
CA ILE A 327 -1.04 20.18 16.29
C ILE A 327 -1.32 20.19 14.79
N GLU A 328 -0.53 19.44 14.01
CA GLU A 328 -0.72 19.29 12.57
C GLU A 328 -2.16 18.91 12.19
N ALA A 329 -2.74 17.92 12.89
CA ALA A 329 -4.11 17.48 12.63
C ALA A 329 -5.15 18.56 12.90
N ARG A 330 -4.96 19.39 13.92
CA ARG A 330 -5.90 20.48 14.24
C ARG A 330 -5.84 21.58 13.19
N GLU A 331 -4.64 21.97 12.77
CA GLU A 331 -4.46 23.01 11.76
C GLU A 331 -5.05 22.52 10.43
N ASP A 332 -4.64 21.35 9.94
CA ASP A 332 -5.16 20.77 8.68
C ASP A 332 -6.70 20.60 8.68
N GLU A 333 -7.27 20.11 9.78
CA GLU A 333 -8.73 19.96 9.92
C GLU A 333 -9.42 21.34 9.89
N SER A 334 -8.87 22.34 10.59
CA SER A 334 -9.42 23.70 10.60
C SER A 334 -9.28 24.43 9.27
N GLU A 335 -8.26 24.07 8.50
CA GLU A 335 -7.95 24.63 7.18
C GLU A 335 -8.76 24.00 6.04
N GLY A 336 -9.52 22.94 6.33
CA GLY A 336 -10.44 22.32 5.38
C GLY A 336 -9.92 21.06 4.69
N ALA A 337 -9.03 20.30 5.32
CA ALA A 337 -8.72 18.95 4.86
C ALA A 337 -9.95 18.04 4.96
N ASP A 338 -10.14 17.18 3.95
CA ASP A 338 -11.21 16.18 3.94
C ASP A 338 -10.74 14.83 4.49
N ILE A 339 -9.43 14.55 4.42
CA ILE A 339 -8.79 13.31 4.86
C ILE A 339 -7.43 13.66 5.48
N LEU A 340 -7.13 13.10 6.66
CA LEU A 340 -5.84 13.25 7.32
C LEU A 340 -4.98 12.00 7.11
N LEU A 341 -3.73 12.17 6.70
CA LEU A 341 -2.83 11.06 6.37
C LEU A 341 -1.60 10.99 7.29
N VAL A 342 -1.27 9.76 7.74
CA VAL A 342 -0.01 9.45 8.44
C VAL A 342 0.97 8.75 7.51
N LYS A 343 2.23 9.21 7.49
CA LYS A 343 3.31 8.65 6.68
C LYS A 343 4.65 8.70 7.42
N PRO A 344 5.41 7.59 7.54
CA PRO A 344 5.10 6.21 7.12
C PRO A 344 3.95 5.52 7.86
N GLY A 345 3.61 4.29 7.45
CA GLY A 345 2.47 3.55 7.96
C GLY A 345 2.80 2.67 9.17
N LEU A 346 3.38 1.49 8.95
CA LEU A 346 3.61 0.48 9.99
C LEU A 346 4.44 0.98 11.18
N PRO A 347 5.49 1.81 11.01
CA PRO A 347 6.26 2.30 12.14
C PRO A 347 5.51 3.35 12.99
N TYR A 348 4.34 3.82 12.54
CA TYR A 348 3.57 4.92 13.14
C TYR A 348 2.10 4.53 13.37
N LEU A 349 1.83 3.24 13.64
CA LEU A 349 0.48 2.75 13.94
C LEU A 349 -0.15 3.43 15.17
N ASP A 350 0.68 3.84 16.12
CA ASP A 350 0.30 4.62 17.30
C ASP A 350 -0.17 6.03 16.94
N ILE A 351 0.42 6.66 15.91
CA ILE A 351 -0.02 7.96 15.38
C ILE A 351 -1.31 7.81 14.57
N ILE A 352 -1.45 6.75 13.77
CA ILE A 352 -2.72 6.45 13.07
C ILE A 352 -3.86 6.30 14.10
N ARG A 353 -3.60 5.57 15.19
CA ARG A 353 -4.54 5.43 16.30
C ARG A 353 -4.83 6.77 16.97
N LEU A 354 -3.80 7.58 17.23
CA LEU A 354 -3.94 8.90 17.83
C LEU A 354 -4.88 9.79 17.02
N LEU A 355 -4.66 9.89 15.70
CA LEU A 355 -5.51 10.72 14.84
C LEU A 355 -6.92 10.16 14.77
N ARG A 356 -7.08 8.84 14.66
CA ARG A 356 -8.40 8.19 14.63
C ARG A 356 -9.22 8.45 15.89
N ASP A 357 -8.58 8.50 17.04
CA ASP A 357 -9.26 8.73 18.31
C ASP A 357 -9.51 10.24 18.57
N SER A 358 -8.84 11.14 17.82
CA SER A 358 -8.84 12.58 18.07
C SER A 358 -9.53 13.44 17.00
N SER A 359 -9.76 12.90 15.80
CA SER A 359 -10.40 13.61 14.69
C SER A 359 -11.63 12.84 14.18
N PRO A 360 -12.72 13.53 13.79
CA PRO A 360 -13.86 12.90 13.12
C PRO A 360 -13.58 12.60 11.64
N LEU A 361 -12.51 13.12 11.05
CA LEU A 361 -12.20 12.94 9.64
C LEU A 361 -11.74 11.50 9.32
N PRO A 362 -11.94 11.02 8.08
CA PRO A 362 -11.31 9.81 7.59
C PRO A 362 -9.79 9.86 7.76
N ILE A 363 -9.21 8.73 8.20
CA ILE A 363 -7.76 8.61 8.37
C ILE A 363 -7.16 7.78 7.24
N ALA A 364 -6.18 8.33 6.55
CA ALA A 364 -5.36 7.61 5.59
C ALA A 364 -4.02 7.19 6.20
N ALA A 365 -3.45 6.10 5.70
CA ALA A 365 -2.10 5.67 6.05
C ALA A 365 -1.33 5.25 4.80
N TYR A 366 -0.05 5.61 4.73
CA TYR A 366 0.80 5.20 3.61
C TYR A 366 1.79 4.12 4.06
N GLN A 367 1.59 2.88 3.62
CA GLN A 367 2.62 1.84 3.65
C GLN A 367 3.71 2.14 2.61
N VAL A 368 4.80 2.75 3.07
CA VAL A 368 5.76 3.37 2.16
C VAL A 368 6.68 2.36 1.51
N SER A 369 7.51 2.87 0.59
CA SER A 369 8.36 2.06 -0.28
C SER A 369 9.34 1.17 0.50
N GLY A 370 9.92 1.67 1.59
CA GLY A 370 10.80 0.87 2.45
C GLY A 370 10.07 -0.27 3.14
N GLU A 371 8.83 -0.04 3.61
CA GLU A 371 8.00 -1.09 4.22
C GLU A 371 7.67 -2.18 3.20
N TYR A 372 7.29 -1.79 1.98
CA TYR A 372 7.06 -2.71 0.87
C TYR A 372 8.31 -3.55 0.56
N SER A 373 9.45 -2.89 0.35
CA SER A 373 10.70 -3.55 -0.03
C SER A 373 11.23 -4.48 1.06
N MET A 374 11.04 -4.15 2.34
CA MET A 374 11.39 -5.05 3.45
C MET A 374 10.60 -6.36 3.40
N ILE A 375 9.29 -6.29 3.16
CA ILE A 375 8.44 -7.48 3.06
C ILE A 375 8.82 -8.30 1.81
N LYS A 376 9.03 -7.64 0.66
CA LYS A 376 9.48 -8.30 -0.57
C LYS A 376 10.82 -9.00 -0.39
N ALA A 377 11.81 -8.34 0.20
CA ALA A 377 13.13 -8.91 0.44
C ALA A 377 13.05 -10.15 1.33
N GLY A 378 12.30 -10.07 2.44
CA GLY A 378 12.08 -11.21 3.33
C GLY A 378 11.38 -12.39 2.63
N GLY A 379 10.42 -12.11 1.75
CA GLY A 379 9.73 -13.11 0.92
C GLY A 379 10.66 -13.81 -0.08
N VAL A 380 11.44 -13.02 -0.84
CA VAL A 380 12.42 -13.53 -1.81
C VAL A 380 13.47 -14.41 -1.12
N LEU A 381 13.95 -14.00 0.05
CA LEU A 381 14.90 -14.76 0.86
C LEU A 381 14.26 -15.92 1.64
N LYS A 382 12.93 -16.12 1.53
CA LYS A 382 12.15 -17.14 2.24
C LYS A 382 12.30 -17.06 3.77
N MET A 383 12.60 -15.88 4.30
CA MET A 383 12.62 -15.62 5.73
C MET A 383 11.20 -15.51 6.31
N ILE A 384 10.26 -15.07 5.47
CA ILE A 384 8.85 -14.94 5.80
C ILE A 384 7.97 -15.45 4.65
N ASP A 385 6.72 -15.77 4.98
CA ASP A 385 5.67 -15.97 3.99
C ASP A 385 5.17 -14.59 3.54
N GLU A 386 5.61 -14.15 2.35
CA GLU A 386 5.35 -12.80 1.82
C GLU A 386 3.85 -12.46 1.82
N GLU A 387 3.01 -13.37 1.33
CA GLU A 387 1.58 -13.12 1.19
C GLU A 387 0.92 -12.94 2.55
N LYS A 388 1.24 -13.81 3.52
CA LYS A 388 0.68 -13.70 4.88
C LYS A 388 1.14 -12.43 5.58
N VAL A 389 2.43 -12.09 5.51
CA VAL A 389 2.96 -10.90 6.16
C VAL A 389 2.46 -9.62 5.50
N MET A 390 2.34 -9.60 4.17
CA MET A 390 1.69 -8.52 3.42
C MET A 390 0.25 -8.30 3.94
N MET A 391 -0.58 -9.34 3.95
CA MET A 391 -1.97 -9.22 4.42
C MET A 391 -2.08 -8.82 5.89
N GLU A 392 -1.21 -9.35 6.76
CA GLU A 392 -1.16 -8.98 8.17
C GLU A 392 -0.74 -7.52 8.36
N SER A 393 0.21 -7.02 7.56
CA SER A 393 0.66 -5.63 7.63
C SER A 393 -0.45 -4.64 7.27
N LEU A 394 -1.24 -4.93 6.23
CA LEU A 394 -2.38 -4.11 5.83
C LEU A 394 -3.50 -4.17 6.88
N MET A 395 -3.72 -5.34 7.49
CA MET A 395 -4.67 -5.51 8.58
C MET A 395 -4.26 -4.69 9.81
N CYS A 396 -2.96 -4.58 10.11
CA CYS A 396 -2.45 -3.73 11.18
C CYS A 396 -2.77 -2.25 10.96
N LEU A 397 -2.58 -1.74 9.73
CA LEU A 397 -2.92 -0.35 9.38
C LEU A 397 -4.43 -0.10 9.54
N ARG A 398 -5.27 -0.99 8.98
CA ARG A 398 -6.73 -0.90 9.11
C ARG A 398 -7.17 -0.94 10.57
N ARG A 399 -6.62 -1.88 11.36
CA ARG A 399 -6.93 -2.02 12.80
C ARG A 399 -6.46 -0.81 13.59
N ALA A 400 -5.36 -0.16 13.21
CA ALA A 400 -4.89 1.04 13.87
C ALA A 400 -5.87 2.22 13.70
N GLY A 401 -6.65 2.25 12.61
CA GLY A 401 -7.68 3.27 12.41
C GLY A 401 -7.77 3.82 10.99
N ALA A 402 -6.87 3.41 10.09
CA ALA A 402 -6.87 3.88 8.71
C ALA A 402 -8.11 3.38 7.96
N ASP A 403 -8.86 4.28 7.35
CA ASP A 403 -9.97 3.99 6.43
C ASP A 403 -9.46 3.80 4.99
N VAL A 404 -8.42 4.55 4.63
CA VAL A 404 -7.74 4.52 3.33
C VAL A 404 -6.28 4.10 3.52
N ILE A 405 -5.80 3.18 2.70
CA ILE A 405 -4.42 2.69 2.76
C ILE A 405 -3.75 2.86 1.40
N LEU A 406 -2.76 3.73 1.33
CA LEU A 406 -1.86 3.83 0.19
C LEU A 406 -0.84 2.70 0.30
N THR A 407 -0.82 1.78 -0.65
CA THR A 407 0.11 0.64 -0.64
C THR A 407 0.48 0.15 -2.03
N TYR A 408 1.78 -0.11 -2.23
CA TYR A 408 2.30 -0.76 -3.45
C TYR A 408 1.86 -2.22 -3.56
N PHE A 409 1.33 -2.81 -2.48
CA PHE A 409 0.72 -4.14 -2.50
C PHE A 409 -0.74 -4.13 -2.94
N ALA A 410 -1.36 -2.98 -3.28
CA ALA A 410 -2.81 -2.88 -3.50
C ALA A 410 -3.35 -3.93 -4.47
N LEU A 411 -2.75 -4.07 -5.65
CA LEU A 411 -3.12 -5.08 -6.65
C LEU A 411 -2.92 -6.52 -6.12
N GLN A 412 -1.79 -6.79 -5.46
CA GLN A 412 -1.48 -8.12 -4.94
C GLN A 412 -2.42 -8.53 -3.80
N ALA A 413 -2.68 -7.62 -2.85
CA ALA A 413 -3.57 -7.84 -1.72
C ALA A 413 -5.02 -8.03 -2.18
N ALA A 414 -5.48 -7.22 -3.15
CA ALA A 414 -6.81 -7.35 -3.71
C ALA A 414 -7.02 -8.71 -4.42
N ARG A 415 -6.03 -9.20 -5.16
CA ARG A 415 -6.06 -10.56 -5.73
C ARG A 415 -6.22 -11.64 -4.65
N SER A 416 -5.43 -11.55 -3.56
CA SER A 416 -5.56 -12.46 -2.43
C SER A 416 -6.95 -12.39 -1.78
N LEU A 417 -7.56 -11.21 -1.68
CA LEU A 417 -8.92 -11.02 -1.15
C LEU A 417 -10.00 -11.59 -2.08
N CYS A 418 -9.82 -11.52 -3.39
CA CYS A 418 -10.73 -12.09 -4.39
C CYS A 418 -10.59 -13.62 -4.55
N GLY A 419 -9.64 -14.25 -3.85
CA GLY A 419 -9.39 -15.68 -3.94
C GLY A 419 -8.56 -16.11 -5.15
N GLU A 420 -7.97 -15.16 -5.88
CA GLU A 420 -6.96 -15.43 -6.90
C GLU A 420 -5.63 -15.76 -6.20
N LYS A 421 -5.39 -17.05 -5.94
CA LYS A 421 -4.08 -17.52 -5.49
C LYS A 421 -3.12 -17.57 -6.66
N ARG A 422 -1.88 -17.12 -6.43
CA ARG A 422 -0.75 -17.20 -7.38
C ARG A 422 -0.46 -18.64 -7.82
#